data_AF-A0A965PL81-F1
#
_entry.id   AF-A0A965PL81-F1
#
_cell.length_a   1.000
_cell.length_b   1.000
_cell.length_c   1.000
_cell.angle_alpha   90.00
_cell.angle_beta   90.00
_cell.angle_gamma   90.00
#
_symmetry.space_group_name_H-M   'P 1'
#
loop_
_entity.id
_entity.type
_entity.pdbx_description
1 polymer ?
#
loop_
_entity_poly.entity_id
_entity_poly.type
_entity_poly.pdbx_seq_one_letter_code
_entity_poly.pdbx_strand_id
1 'polypeptide(L)'
;MLRGDRLLNQAGVWVLRRVQGQRHYLRGRAMQSTSVIVAKRWQLEQRCRQRGYTLNEVAACVVARDGDSWTIDTAHPAYPRGAKPGWDPPPPAGPGTEMKKLLAAVGIVASANCPCEHRARQMDDWGPDECSERIEEIVGWLREQAAERGLPFLDAAGRMLIRKAIRNARSAKKQG
;
A
#
# COMPACT_ATOMS: atom_id res chain seq x y z
N MET A 1 57.27 -55.82 25.34
CA MET A 1 57.30 -55.39 23.91
C MET A 1 56.80 -53.95 23.87
N LEU A 2 57.68 -52.97 24.05
CA LEU A 2 58.44 -52.21 23.03
C LEU A 2 57.58 -51.35 22.07
N ARG A 3 57.65 -50.02 22.33
CA ARG A 3 57.66 -48.85 21.40
C ARG A 3 56.35 -48.57 20.65
N GLY A 4 55.69 -47.42 20.86
CA GLY A 4 56.11 -46.09 20.39
C GLY A 4 55.64 -45.95 18.94
N ASP A 5 54.71 -45.07 18.56
CA ASP A 5 54.97 -43.64 18.56
C ASP A 5 53.70 -42.77 18.53
N ARG A 6 53.81 -41.63 19.22
CA ARG A 6 52.95 -40.45 19.11
C ARG A 6 53.36 -39.69 17.85
N LEU A 7 52.38 -39.20 17.11
CA LEU A 7 52.52 -37.93 16.39
C LEU A 7 51.28 -37.07 16.66
N LEU A 8 51.47 -36.06 17.49
CA LEU A 8 50.62 -34.87 17.55
C LEU A 8 51.08 -33.92 16.44
N ASN A 9 50.14 -33.33 15.68
CA ASN A 9 50.41 -32.05 15.04
C ASN A 9 49.17 -31.13 14.85
N GLN A 10 49.22 -29.98 15.53
CA GLN A 10 48.95 -28.59 15.11
C GLN A 10 47.60 -28.10 14.53
N ALA A 11 46.46 -28.55 15.03
CA ALA A 11 45.23 -27.76 14.87
C ALA A 11 44.31 -27.89 16.09
N GLY A 12 44.64 -27.17 17.17
CA GLY A 12 43.93 -27.20 18.46
C GLY A 12 42.42 -26.99 18.36
N VAL A 13 41.68 -28.07 18.10
CA VAL A 13 40.23 -28.12 18.14
C VAL A 13 39.82 -29.39 18.88
N TRP A 14 39.14 -29.17 20.00
CA TRP A 14 38.51 -30.20 20.79
C TRP A 14 37.39 -30.87 19.99
N VAL A 15 37.55 -32.16 19.69
CA VAL A 15 36.45 -32.99 19.19
C VAL A 15 35.59 -33.39 20.39
N LEU A 16 34.57 -32.57 20.70
CA LEU A 16 33.51 -32.95 21.63
C LEU A 16 32.43 -33.75 20.90
N ARG A 17 32.50 -35.05 21.15
CA ARG A 17 31.53 -36.13 20.94
C ARG A 17 30.07 -35.62 21.03
N ARG A 18 29.37 -35.54 19.89
CA ARG A 18 27.93 -35.25 19.86
C ARG A 18 27.14 -36.54 19.91
N VAL A 19 26.42 -36.73 21.01
CA VAL A 19 25.49 -37.82 21.28
C VAL A 19 24.34 -37.80 20.27
N GLN A 20 23.96 -38.98 19.77
CA GLN A 20 22.79 -39.21 18.93
C GLN A 20 21.52 -38.82 19.69
N GLY A 21 20.80 -37.84 19.15
CA GLY A 21 19.42 -37.52 19.52
C GLY A 21 18.59 -37.49 18.24
N GLN A 22 17.90 -38.59 17.95
CA GLN A 22 16.92 -38.68 16.89
C GLN A 22 15.82 -37.63 17.11
N ARG A 23 15.64 -36.73 16.13
CA ARG A 23 14.35 -36.08 15.90
C ARG A 23 13.94 -36.40 14.48
N HIS A 24 13.00 -37.32 14.36
CA HIS A 24 12.16 -37.45 13.18
C HIS A 24 11.42 -36.13 12.98
N TYR A 25 11.93 -35.26 12.10
CA TYR A 25 11.11 -34.19 11.52
C TYR A 25 10.54 -34.71 10.22
N LEU A 26 9.24 -34.95 10.25
CA LEU A 26 8.45 -35.28 9.08
C LEU A 26 8.62 -34.19 8.02
N ARG A 27 8.93 -34.64 6.79
CA ARG A 27 8.93 -33.86 5.56
C ARG A 27 7.60 -33.09 5.43
N GLY A 28 7.70 -31.78 5.21
CA GLY A 28 6.57 -30.92 4.84
C GLY A 28 7.02 -29.57 4.30
N ARG A 29 7.44 -29.55 3.03
CA ARG A 29 7.62 -28.40 2.10
C ARG A 29 8.31 -27.11 2.59
N ALA A 30 9.48 -26.89 2.01
CA ALA A 30 10.07 -25.57 1.77
C ALA A 30 9.22 -24.74 0.78
N MET A 31 8.95 -23.48 1.13
CA MET A 31 9.16 -22.25 0.32
C MET A 31 8.60 -21.08 1.13
N GLN A 32 9.42 -20.45 1.96
CA GLN A 32 9.10 -19.12 2.48
C GLN A 32 9.31 -18.15 1.32
N SER A 33 8.23 -17.80 0.63
CA SER A 33 8.26 -16.83 -0.46
C SER A 33 8.84 -15.51 0.04
N THR A 34 9.96 -15.10 -0.53
CA THR A 34 10.73 -13.88 -0.20
C THR A 34 10.06 -12.58 -0.63
N SER A 35 8.81 -12.61 -1.10
CA SER A 35 8.11 -11.45 -1.67
C SER A 35 7.12 -10.85 -0.67
N VAL A 36 7.61 -10.48 0.50
CA VAL A 36 6.84 -9.77 1.52
C VAL A 36 7.08 -8.28 1.41
N ILE A 37 6.01 -7.49 1.45
CA ILE A 37 6.09 -6.02 1.47
C ILE A 37 5.47 -5.47 2.76
N VAL A 38 6.02 -4.36 3.26
CA VAL A 38 5.34 -3.54 4.27
C VAL A 38 4.61 -2.42 3.55
N ALA A 39 3.31 -2.33 3.77
CA ALA A 39 2.44 -1.37 3.12
C ALA A 39 1.42 -0.84 4.14
N LYS A 40 0.87 0.34 3.89
CA LYS A 40 -0.26 0.81 4.68
C LYS A 40 -1.51 0.00 4.37
N ARG A 41 -2.39 -0.20 5.34
CA ARG A 41 -3.67 -0.93 5.15
C ARG A 41 -4.43 -0.37 3.95
N TRP A 42 -4.49 0.96 3.84
CA TRP A 42 -5.17 1.62 2.73
C TRP A 42 -4.60 1.23 1.37
N GLN A 43 -3.29 0.97 1.23
CA GLN A 43 -2.69 0.58 -0.05
C GLN A 43 -3.20 -0.78 -0.52
N LEU A 44 -3.41 -1.72 0.42
CA LEU A 44 -4.03 -3.01 0.11
C LEU A 44 -5.52 -2.84 -0.23
N GLU A 45 -6.25 -2.02 0.51
CA GLU A 45 -7.65 -1.68 0.20
C GLU A 45 -7.80 -1.11 -1.22
N GLN A 46 -6.89 -0.22 -1.62
CA GLN A 46 -6.91 0.36 -2.95
C GLN A 46 -6.70 -0.68 -4.05
N ARG A 47 -5.74 -1.59 -3.83
CA ARG A 47 -5.51 -2.69 -4.76
C ARG A 47 -6.73 -3.60 -4.86
N CYS A 48 -7.40 -3.86 -3.74
CA CYS A 48 -8.62 -4.66 -3.69
C CYS A 48 -9.74 -3.99 -4.50
N ARG A 49 -10.04 -2.72 -4.26
CA ARG A 49 -11.09 -1.98 -5.01
C ARG A 49 -10.82 -1.88 -6.50
N GLN A 50 -9.57 -1.65 -6.90
CA GLN A 50 -9.19 -1.62 -8.33
C GLN A 50 -9.42 -2.97 -9.04
N ARG A 51 -9.51 -4.06 -8.27
CA ARG A 51 -9.48 -5.43 -8.80
C ARG A 51 -10.74 -6.24 -8.45
N GLY A 52 -11.71 -5.64 -7.75
CA GLY A 52 -12.97 -6.29 -7.38
C GLY A 52 -12.87 -7.22 -6.17
N TYR A 53 -11.91 -7.00 -5.28
CA TYR A 53 -11.76 -7.75 -4.02
C TYR A 53 -12.15 -6.89 -2.82
N THR A 54 -12.45 -7.55 -1.72
CA THR A 54 -12.57 -6.97 -0.37
C THR A 54 -11.34 -7.32 0.47
N LEU A 55 -11.08 -6.57 1.54
CA LEU A 55 -10.00 -6.91 2.47
C LEU A 55 -10.16 -8.29 3.11
N ASN A 56 -11.41 -8.69 3.37
CA ASN A 56 -11.69 -9.97 4.00
C ASN A 56 -11.31 -11.14 3.07
N GLU A 57 -11.62 -11.03 1.78
CA GLU A 57 -11.26 -12.05 0.78
C GLU A 57 -9.74 -12.22 0.64
N VAL A 58 -8.97 -11.14 0.80
CA VAL A 58 -7.52 -11.18 0.66
C VAL A 58 -6.80 -11.32 2.00
N ALA A 59 -7.52 -11.44 3.13
CA ALA A 59 -6.93 -11.38 4.46
C ALA A 59 -5.81 -12.42 4.68
N ALA A 60 -5.89 -13.57 3.98
CA ALA A 60 -4.88 -14.62 4.03
C ALA A 60 -3.50 -14.22 3.49
N CYS A 61 -3.39 -13.17 2.66
CA CYS A 61 -2.09 -12.64 2.25
C CYS A 61 -1.44 -11.70 3.28
N VAL A 62 -2.16 -11.32 4.36
CA VAL A 62 -1.63 -10.45 5.41
C VAL A 62 -0.99 -11.32 6.49
N VAL A 63 0.34 -11.25 6.62
CA VAL A 63 1.10 -12.11 7.54
C VAL A 63 1.39 -11.43 8.89
N ALA A 64 1.35 -10.10 8.95
CA ALA A 64 1.42 -9.35 10.21
C ALA A 64 0.69 -8.01 10.12
N ARG A 65 0.21 -7.50 11.26
CA ARG A 65 -0.48 -6.21 11.39
C ARG A 65 0.13 -5.42 12.53
N ASP A 66 0.58 -4.20 12.26
CA ASP A 66 1.05 -3.23 13.24
C ASP A 66 0.34 -1.89 13.01
N GLY A 67 -0.77 -1.68 13.71
CA GLY A 67 -1.67 -0.54 13.46
C GLY A 67 -2.10 -0.44 12.00
N ASP A 68 -1.72 0.66 11.34
CA ASP A 68 -1.98 0.91 9.91
C ASP A 68 -0.90 0.32 8.98
N SER A 69 0.21 -0.19 9.51
CA SER A 69 1.29 -0.81 8.72
C SER A 69 1.11 -2.33 8.69
N TRP A 70 0.80 -2.88 7.53
CA TRP A 70 0.57 -4.31 7.33
C TRP A 70 1.71 -4.94 6.54
N THR A 71 2.08 -6.16 6.94
CA THR A 71 3.06 -6.99 6.23
C THR A 71 2.30 -7.97 5.36
N ILE A 72 2.53 -7.91 4.05
CA ILE A 72 1.72 -8.59 3.04
C ILE A 72 2.61 -9.52 2.21
N ASP A 73 2.27 -10.80 2.18
CA ASP A 73 2.87 -11.76 1.26
C ASP A 73 2.25 -11.62 -0.14
N THR A 74 3.01 -11.04 -1.06
CA THR A 74 2.57 -10.82 -2.44
C THR A 74 2.65 -12.10 -3.30
N ALA A 75 3.29 -13.17 -2.80
CA ALA A 75 3.28 -14.50 -3.42
C ALA A 75 2.07 -15.35 -2.99
N HIS A 76 1.34 -14.96 -1.95
CA HIS A 76 0.15 -15.69 -1.52
C HIS A 76 -0.93 -15.75 -2.64
N PRO A 77 -1.63 -16.89 -2.86
CA PRO A 77 -2.68 -17.01 -3.87
C PRO A 77 -3.82 -16.00 -3.73
N ALA A 78 -4.16 -15.64 -2.49
CA ALA A 78 -5.18 -14.63 -2.18
C ALA A 78 -4.72 -13.18 -2.43
N TYR A 79 -3.44 -12.94 -2.74
CA TYR A 79 -2.99 -11.59 -3.07
C TYR A 79 -3.61 -11.15 -4.41
N PRO A 80 -4.34 -10.01 -4.46
CA PRO A 80 -5.10 -9.61 -5.64
C PRO A 80 -4.14 -9.13 -6.73
N ARG A 81 -3.59 -10.02 -7.56
CA ARG A 81 -2.59 -9.71 -8.62
C ARG A 81 -3.19 -9.10 -9.89
N GLY A 82 -4.41 -9.48 -10.23
CA GLY A 82 -5.19 -8.94 -11.35
C GLY A 82 -6.62 -8.70 -10.93
N ALA A 83 -7.40 -8.00 -11.76
CA ALA A 83 -8.84 -7.86 -11.56
C ALA A 83 -9.54 -9.22 -11.63
N LYS A 84 -10.64 -9.38 -10.88
CA LYS A 84 -11.52 -10.56 -11.03
C LYS A 84 -12.07 -10.61 -12.47
N PRO A 85 -12.26 -11.81 -13.04
CA PRO A 85 -12.99 -11.95 -14.30
C PRO A 85 -14.36 -11.27 -14.19
N GLY A 86 -14.70 -10.42 -15.17
CA GLY A 86 -15.96 -9.68 -15.19
C GLY A 86 -16.02 -8.48 -14.23
N TRP A 87 -14.92 -8.09 -13.59
CA TRP A 87 -14.86 -6.84 -12.84
C TRP A 87 -14.56 -5.66 -13.77
N ASP A 88 -15.57 -4.81 -13.96
CA ASP A 88 -15.39 -3.48 -14.52
C ASP A 88 -15.25 -2.47 -13.36
N PRO A 89 -14.09 -1.83 -13.17
CA PRO A 89 -13.95 -0.85 -12.10
C PRO A 89 -14.94 0.30 -12.34
N PRO A 90 -15.66 0.76 -11.30
CA PRO A 90 -16.54 1.90 -11.46
C PRO A 90 -15.72 3.09 -11.98
N PRO A 91 -16.26 3.86 -12.94
CA PRO A 91 -15.55 5.02 -13.46
C PRO A 91 -15.21 5.94 -12.29
N PRO A 92 -13.97 6.46 -12.21
CA PRO A 92 -13.59 7.39 -11.17
C PRO A 92 -14.55 8.59 -11.22
N ALA A 93 -15.32 8.78 -10.16
CA ALA A 93 -16.37 9.79 -10.11
C ALA A 93 -16.45 10.37 -8.69
N GLY A 94 -16.38 11.70 -8.60
CA GLY A 94 -16.47 12.42 -7.34
C GLY A 94 -15.63 13.70 -7.29
N PRO A 95 -15.64 14.41 -6.15
CA PRO A 95 -14.92 15.66 -5.98
C PRO A 95 -13.40 15.53 -6.16
N GLY A 96 -12.79 14.43 -5.76
CA GLY A 96 -11.35 14.23 -5.94
C GLY A 96 -10.97 13.95 -7.38
N THR A 97 -11.79 13.20 -8.12
CA THR A 97 -11.63 13.04 -9.56
C THR A 97 -11.72 14.38 -10.29
N GLU A 98 -12.71 15.21 -9.94
CA GLU A 98 -12.84 16.56 -10.52
C GLU A 98 -11.69 17.49 -10.12
N MET A 99 -11.21 17.40 -8.88
CA MET A 99 -10.04 18.14 -8.41
C MET A 99 -8.81 17.80 -9.26
N LYS A 100 -8.57 16.51 -9.52
CA LYS A 100 -7.43 16.07 -10.35
C LYS A 100 -7.53 16.59 -11.77
N LYS A 101 -8.73 16.63 -12.36
CA LYS A 101 -8.94 17.24 -13.69
C LYS A 101 -8.58 18.73 -13.68
N LEU A 102 -9.00 19.47 -12.66
CA LEU A 102 -8.69 20.90 -12.52
C LEU A 102 -7.19 21.15 -12.32
N LEU A 103 -6.51 20.33 -11.52
CA LEU A 103 -5.06 20.41 -11.33
C LEU A 103 -4.29 20.08 -12.61
N ALA A 104 -4.71 19.04 -13.34
CA ALA A 104 -4.11 18.68 -14.62
C ALA A 104 -4.28 19.79 -15.67
N ALA A 105 -5.41 20.50 -15.68
CA ALA A 105 -5.67 21.61 -16.59
C ALA A 105 -4.70 22.80 -16.40
N VAL A 106 -4.04 22.90 -15.24
CA VAL A 106 -3.01 23.92 -14.96
C VAL A 106 -1.59 23.32 -14.93
N GLY A 107 -1.41 22.11 -15.46
CA GLY A 107 -0.11 21.45 -15.58
C GLY A 107 0.38 20.77 -14.30
N ILE A 108 -0.44 20.69 -13.25
CA ILE A 108 -0.07 20.01 -12.00
C ILE A 108 -0.55 18.56 -12.06
N VAL A 109 0.37 17.64 -12.35
CA VAL A 109 0.10 16.21 -12.37
C VAL A 109 0.70 15.55 -11.12
N ALA A 110 -0.02 14.59 -10.55
CA ALA A 110 0.49 13.76 -9.46
C ALA A 110 1.59 12.83 -9.99
N SER A 111 2.74 12.77 -9.31
CA SER A 111 3.74 11.72 -9.57
C SER A 111 3.21 10.35 -9.12
N ALA A 112 3.79 9.27 -9.64
CA ALA A 112 3.35 7.89 -9.34
C ALA A 112 3.35 7.54 -7.84
N ASN A 113 4.15 8.25 -7.04
CA ASN A 113 4.25 8.05 -5.59
C ASN A 113 3.58 9.18 -4.78
N CYS A 114 2.76 10.04 -5.39
CA CYS A 114 2.12 11.12 -4.63
C CYS A 114 0.95 10.59 -3.77
N PRO A 115 0.88 10.94 -2.46
CA PRO A 115 -0.32 10.79 -1.63
C PRO A 115 -1.58 11.45 -2.21
N CYS A 116 -1.43 12.35 -3.19
CA CYS A 116 -2.49 13.00 -3.97
C CYS A 116 -3.57 12.02 -4.46
N GLU A 117 -3.16 10.84 -4.94
CA GLU A 117 -4.09 9.82 -5.46
C GLU A 117 -4.99 9.27 -4.37
N HIS A 118 -4.42 9.02 -3.20
CA HIS A 118 -5.15 8.55 -2.04
C HIS A 118 -6.15 9.60 -1.56
N ARG A 119 -5.69 10.85 -1.40
CA ARG A 119 -6.51 11.98 -0.94
C ARG A 119 -7.65 12.29 -1.92
N ALA A 120 -7.40 12.27 -3.22
CA ALA A 120 -8.46 12.42 -4.22
C ALA A 120 -9.50 11.29 -4.11
N ARG A 121 -9.07 10.04 -3.94
CA ARG A 121 -10.02 8.95 -3.77
C ARG A 121 -10.79 9.04 -2.47
N GLN A 122 -10.16 9.50 -1.39
CA GLN A 122 -10.85 9.78 -0.13
C GLN A 122 -11.94 10.85 -0.32
N MET A 123 -11.66 11.90 -1.10
CA MET A 123 -12.69 12.87 -1.48
C MET A 123 -13.82 12.26 -2.31
N ASP A 124 -13.50 11.33 -3.22
CA ASP A 124 -14.52 10.61 -4.00
C ASP A 124 -15.39 9.72 -3.10
N ASP A 125 -14.78 9.04 -2.11
CA ASP A 125 -15.47 8.21 -1.11
C ASP A 125 -16.40 9.03 -0.21
N TRP A 126 -15.94 10.18 0.27
CA TRP A 126 -16.76 11.14 1.05
C TRP A 126 -17.90 11.72 0.24
N GLY A 127 -17.67 11.93 -1.06
CA GLY A 127 -18.61 12.62 -1.93
C GLY A 127 -18.69 14.13 -1.65
N PRO A 128 -19.52 14.85 -2.42
CA PRO A 128 -19.49 16.31 -2.48
C PRO A 128 -19.96 17.01 -1.21
N ASP A 129 -20.85 16.40 -0.43
CA ASP A 129 -21.44 17.04 0.74
C ASP A 129 -20.48 17.00 1.92
N GLU A 130 -19.94 15.83 2.26
CA GLU A 130 -18.90 15.71 3.30
C GLU A 130 -17.61 16.45 2.90
N CYS A 131 -17.21 16.45 1.61
CA CYS A 131 -16.10 17.29 1.16
C CYS A 131 -16.33 18.79 1.39
N SER A 132 -17.58 19.25 1.41
CA SER A 132 -17.90 20.66 1.65
C SER A 132 -17.73 21.06 3.11
N GLU A 133 -17.88 20.11 4.03
CA GLU A 133 -17.63 20.29 5.47
C GLU A 133 -16.14 20.18 5.80
N ARG A 134 -15.38 19.42 5.00
CA ARG A 134 -13.93 19.15 5.19
C ARG A 134 -13.01 19.99 4.31
N ILE A 135 -13.47 21.13 3.77
CA ILE A 135 -12.66 21.94 2.83
C ILE A 135 -11.30 22.32 3.41
N GLU A 136 -11.24 22.73 4.68
CA GLU A 136 -9.99 23.15 5.31
C GLU A 136 -9.01 21.98 5.48
N GLU A 137 -9.50 20.78 5.78
CA GLU A 137 -8.69 19.56 5.84
C GLU A 137 -8.05 19.27 4.48
N ILE A 138 -8.86 19.32 3.42
CA ILE A 138 -8.40 19.08 2.04
C ILE A 138 -7.42 20.17 1.58
N VAL A 139 -7.65 21.43 1.95
CA VAL A 139 -6.73 22.54 1.63
C VAL A 139 -5.42 22.38 2.38
N GLY A 140 -5.44 21.92 3.64
CA GLY A 140 -4.25 21.56 4.40
C GLY A 140 -3.40 20.52 3.66
N TRP A 141 -4.05 19.48 3.13
CA TRP A 141 -3.39 18.48 2.32
C TRP A 141 -2.73 19.03 1.05
N LEU A 142 -3.41 19.95 0.34
CA LEU A 142 -2.85 20.58 -0.86
C LEU A 142 -1.65 21.47 -0.50
N ARG A 143 -1.72 22.19 0.62
CA ARG A 143 -0.62 23.02 1.12
C ARG A 143 0.61 22.18 1.44
N GLU A 144 0.44 21.07 2.17
CA GLU A 144 1.53 20.14 2.49
C GLU A 144 2.23 19.64 1.22
N GLN A 145 1.44 19.20 0.22
CA GLN A 145 1.99 18.66 -1.02
C GLN A 145 2.62 19.74 -1.91
N ALA A 146 2.12 20.98 -1.88
CA ALA A 146 2.75 22.10 -2.57
C ALA A 146 4.09 22.46 -1.92
N ALA A 147 4.15 22.50 -0.58
CA ALA A 147 5.37 22.76 0.17
C ALA A 147 6.45 21.70 -0.10
N GLU A 148 6.10 20.41 -0.08
CA GLU A 148 7.00 19.31 -0.43
C GLU A 148 7.59 19.43 -1.85
N ARG A 149 6.85 20.05 -2.77
CA ARG A 149 7.25 20.25 -4.16
C ARG A 149 7.89 21.63 -4.42
N GLY A 150 8.05 22.46 -3.40
CA GLY A 150 8.55 23.84 -3.55
C GLY A 150 7.63 24.74 -4.38
N LEU A 151 6.34 24.41 -4.47
CA LEU A 151 5.36 25.18 -5.22
C LEU A 151 4.71 26.24 -4.32
N PRO A 152 4.53 27.48 -4.80
CA PRO A 152 3.79 28.48 -4.05
C PRO A 152 2.33 28.04 -3.89
N PHE A 153 1.80 28.18 -2.67
CA PHE A 153 0.42 27.81 -2.37
C PHE A 153 -0.31 28.97 -1.69
N LEU A 154 -1.49 29.30 -2.22
CA LEU A 154 -2.40 30.27 -1.63
C LEU A 154 -3.68 29.55 -1.22
N ASP A 155 -4.02 29.58 0.07
CA ASP A 155 -5.17 28.86 0.60
C ASP A 155 -6.49 29.28 -0.06
N ALA A 156 -6.63 30.56 -0.40
CA ALA A 156 -7.81 31.07 -1.09
C ALA A 156 -8.00 30.36 -2.45
N ALA A 157 -6.92 30.20 -3.22
CA ALA A 157 -6.94 29.48 -4.49
C ALA A 157 -7.23 27.98 -4.27
N GLY A 158 -6.64 27.37 -3.23
CA GLY A 158 -6.95 26.00 -2.84
C GLY A 158 -8.44 25.78 -2.54
N ARG A 159 -9.03 26.64 -1.69
CA ARG A 159 -10.47 26.59 -1.37
C ARG A 159 -11.34 26.77 -2.62
N MET A 160 -10.99 27.70 -3.50
CA MET A 160 -11.72 27.91 -4.76
C MET A 160 -11.68 26.66 -5.66
N LEU A 161 -10.51 26.03 -5.79
CA LEU A 161 -10.32 24.82 -6.56
C LEU A 161 -11.16 23.65 -6.00
N ILE A 162 -11.15 23.44 -4.68
CA ILE A 162 -11.97 22.39 -4.04
C ILE A 162 -13.46 22.65 -4.19
N ARG A 163 -13.93 23.89 -3.99
CA ARG A 163 -15.35 24.25 -4.20
C ARG A 163 -15.77 24.03 -5.65
N LYS A 164 -14.89 24.32 -6.62
CA LYS A 164 -15.16 24.06 -8.03
C LYS A 164 -15.23 22.55 -8.31
N ALA A 165 -14.33 21.76 -7.74
CA ALA A 165 -14.36 20.31 -7.87
C ALA A 165 -15.65 19.68 -7.31
N ILE A 166 -16.08 20.11 -6.12
CA ILE A 166 -17.35 19.70 -5.50
C ILE A 166 -18.53 20.06 -6.41
N ARG A 167 -18.55 21.28 -6.96
CA ARG A 167 -19.62 21.72 -7.87
C ARG A 167 -19.68 20.86 -9.12
N ASN A 168 -18.55 20.57 -9.73
CA ASN A 168 -18.50 19.70 -10.90
C ASN A 168 -19.00 18.29 -10.57
N ALA A 169 -18.60 17.72 -9.43
CA ALA A 169 -19.03 16.40 -9.01
C ALA A 169 -20.55 16.32 -8.80
N ARG A 170 -21.16 17.38 -8.23
CA ARG A 170 -22.62 17.50 -8.11
C ARG A 170 -23.33 17.59 -9.47
N SER A 171 -22.74 18.28 -10.44
CA SER A 171 -23.30 18.42 -11.79
C SER A 171 -23.11 17.17 -12.65
N ALA A 172 -22.07 16.39 -12.41
CA ALA A 172 -21.82 15.11 -13.11
C ALA A 172 -22.85 14.04 -12.71
N LYS A 173 -23.26 14.00 -11.43
CA LYS A 173 -24.35 13.11 -10.95
C LYS A 173 -25.72 13.39 -11.59
N LYS A 174 -25.93 14.57 -12.20
CA LYS A 174 -27.20 14.93 -12.86
C LYS A 174 -27.24 14.56 -14.35
N GLN A 175 -26.13 14.10 -14.92
CA GLN A 175 -25.96 13.91 -16.37
C GLN A 175 -25.68 12.46 -16.77
N GLY A 176 -25.78 11.50 -15.85
CA GLY A 176 -25.75 10.06 -16.10
C GLY A 176 -27.00 9.40 -15.57
#